data_AF-A0A0F9TN25-F1
#
_entry.id   AF-A0A0F9TN25-F1
#
_cell.length_a   1.000
_cell.length_b   1.000
_cell.length_c   1.000
_cell.angle_alpha   90.00
_cell.angle_beta   90.00
_cell.angle_gamma   90.00
#
_symmetry.space_group_name_H-M   'P 1'
#
loop_
_entity.id
_entity.type
_entity.pdbx_description
1 polymer ?
#
loop_
_entity_poly.entity_id
_entity_poly.type
_entity_poly.pdbx_seq_one_letter_code
_entity_poly.pdbx_strand_id
1 'polypeptide(L)' 'MFAFKCKQCGYGMATTSGVPEKCGYCLEYFSLERISHEEYHSLETTDGKIKESDK' A
#
# COMPACT_ATOMS: atom_id res chain seq x y z
N MET A 1 11.35 2.04 -8.95
CA MET A 1 10.41 1.77 -7.84
C MET A 1 9.00 1.90 -8.36
N PHE A 2 8.12 0.99 -7.96
CA PHE A 2 6.71 0.95 -8.36
C PHE A 2 5.85 1.16 -7.12
N ALA A 3 4.90 2.09 -7.19
CA ALA A 3 3.97 2.37 -6.12
C ALA A 3 2.60 1.76 -6.43
N PHE A 4 1.98 1.20 -5.40
CA PHE A 4 0.67 0.56 -5.48
C PHE A 4 -0.21 1.00 -4.32
N LYS A 5 -1.51 0.97 -4.56
CA LYS A 5 -2.56 1.19 -3.56
C LYS A 5 -3.49 0.00 -3.54
N CYS A 6 -3.90 -0.44 -2.36
CA CYS A 6 -4.94 -1.44 -2.25
C CYS A 6 -6.32 -0.82 -2.47
N LYS A 7 -7.06 -1.32 -3.45
CA LYS A 7 -8.45 -0.92 -3.75
C LYS A 7 -9.42 -1.21 -2.61
N GLN A 8 -9.10 -2.16 -1.74
CA GLN A 8 -9.98 -2.61 -0.67
C GLN A 8 -9.80 -1.80 0.62
N CYS A 9 -8.56 -1.59 1.05
CA CYS A 9 -8.26 -0.91 2.33
C CYS A 9 -7.56 0.44 2.17
N GLY A 10 -7.22 0.85 0.94
CA GLY A 10 -6.50 2.10 0.68
C GLY A 10 -5.00 2.06 1.00
N TYR A 11 -4.48 0.95 1.54
CA TYR A 11 -3.08 0.81 1.93
C TYR A 11 -2.11 1.04 0.76
N GLY A 12 -1.22 2.02 0.88
CA GLY A 12 -0.12 2.27 -0.05
C GLY A 12 1.07 1.36 0.19
N MET A 13 1.75 0.95 -0.88
CA MET A 13 3.02 0.23 -0.79
C MET A 13 3.94 0.57 -1.97
N ALA A 14 5.25 0.61 -1.72
CA ALA A 14 6.26 0.76 -2.76
C ALA A 14 7.15 -0.50 -2.82
N THR A 15 7.41 -1.00 -4.04
CA THR A 15 8.28 -2.15 -4.28
C THR A 15 9.29 -1.85 -5.38
N THR A 16 10.47 -2.47 -5.30
CA THR A 16 11.51 -2.41 -6.32
C THR A 16 11.37 -3.52 -7.37
N SER A 17 10.52 -4.52 -7.14
CA SER A 17 10.36 -5.69 -8.01
C SER A 17 8.90 -6.15 -8.14
N GLY A 18 8.40 -6.19 -9.38
CA GLY A 18 7.11 -6.79 -9.73
C GLY A 18 5.88 -6.10 -9.14
N VAL A 19 4.70 -6.63 -9.50
CA VAL A 19 3.42 -6.28 -8.88
C VAL A 19 3.15 -7.32 -7.79
N PRO A 20 2.93 -6.93 -6.53
CA PRO A 20 2.60 -7.89 -5.48
C PRO A 20 1.24 -8.54 -5.77
N GLU A 21 1.11 -9.85 -5.55
CA GLU A 21 -0.16 -10.56 -5.78
C GLU A 21 -1.19 -10.30 -4.67
N LYS A 22 -0.72 -9.82 -3.52
CA LYS A 22 -1.50 -9.70 -2.29
C LYS A 22 -1.22 -8.38 -1.58
N CYS A 23 -2.25 -7.77 -1.01
CA CYS A 23 -2.09 -6.60 -0.14
C CYS A 23 -1.38 -6.99 1.17
N GLY A 24 -0.34 -6.26 1.56
CA GLY A 24 0.40 -6.50 2.80
C GLY A 24 -0.36 -6.15 4.09
N TYR A 25 -1.50 -5.45 3.98
CA TYR A 25 -2.32 -5.04 5.12
C TYR A 25 -3.58 -5.89 5.26
N CYS A 26 -4.52 -5.80 4.30
CA CYS A 26 -5.78 -6.53 4.36
C CYS A 26 -5.69 -7.96 3.81
N LEU A 27 -4.53 -8.36 3.30
CA LEU A 27 -4.27 -9.72 2.80
C LEU A 27 -5.17 -10.16 1.62
N GLU A 28 -5.85 -9.23 0.97
CA GLU A 28 -6.65 -9.52 -0.23
C GLU A 28 -5.77 -9.74 -1.46
N TYR A 29 -6.20 -10.67 -2.32
CA TYR A 29 -5.51 -11.00 -3.57
C TYR A 29 -5.97 -10.11 -4.72
N PHE A 30 -5.05 -9.81 -5.64
CA PHE A 30 -5.32 -9.05 -6.87
C PHE A 30 -6.02 -7.69 -6.64
N SER A 31 -5.84 -7.11 -5.46
CA SER A 31 -6.51 -5.87 -5.04
C SER A 31 -5.66 -4.62 -5.19
N LEU A 32 -4.49 -4.70 -5.83
CA LEU A 32 -3.53 -3.59 -5.94
C LEU A 32 -3.67 -2.86 -7.28
N GLU A 33 -3.72 -1.54 -7.24
CA GLU A 33 -3.62 -0.66 -8.40
C GLU A 33 -2.31 0.10 -8.41
N ARG A 34 -1.73 0.30 -9.59
CA ARG A 34 -0.52 1.09 -9.74
C ARG A 34 -0.88 2.57 -9.63
N ILE A 35 -0.18 3.27 -8.76
CA ILE A 35 -0.35 4.71 -8.53
C ILE A 35 0.95 5.46 -8.83
N SER A 36 0.88 6.78 -8.89
CA SER A 36 2.08 7.60 -9.01
C SER A 36 2.86 7.60 -7.69
N HIS A 37 4.15 7.97 -7.76
CA HIS A 37 4.94 8.10 -6.54
C HIS A 37 4.48 9.28 -5.66
N GLU A 38 3.99 10.36 -6.29
CA GLU A 38 3.40 11.50 -5.60
C GLU A 38 2.12 11.11 -4.85
N GLU A 39 1.25 10.31 -5.49
CA GLU A 39 0.04 9.79 -4.85
C GLU A 39 0.41 8.92 -3.65
N TYR A 40 1.44 8.08 -3.77
CA TYR A 40 1.93 7.27 -2.65
C TYR A 40 2.37 8.11 -1.45
N HIS A 41 3.13 9.19 -1.67
CA HIS A 41 3.54 10.10 -0.60
C HIS A 41 2.38 10.88 0.03
N SER A 42 1.29 11.07 -0.71
CA SER A 42 0.07 11.71 -0.21
C SER A 42 -0.81 10.77 0.61
N LEU A 43 -0.64 9.45 0.48
CA LEU A 43 -1.34 8.49 1.32
C LEU A 43 -0.76 8.59 2.73
N GLU A 44 -1.60 8.91 3.72
CA GLU A 44 -1.24 8.88 5.16
C GLU A 44 -0.92 7.46 5.68
N THR A 45 -0.76 6.47 4.79
CA THR A 45 -0.44 5.09 5.13
C THR A 45 1.07 4.88 5.05
N THR A 46 1.68 5.10 6.20
CA THR A 46 2.93 4.52 6.68
C THR A 46 3.38 3.25 5.95
N ASP A 47 4.68 3.18 5.63
CA ASP A 47 5.44 1.96 5.30
C ASP A 47 5.20 0.83 6.34
N GLY A 48 4.06 0.15 6.25
CA GLY A 48 3.73 -1.03 7.07
C GLY A 48 3.65 -0.79 8.59
N LYS A 49 3.55 0.44 9.08
CA LYS A 49 3.38 0.72 10.51
C LYS A 49 2.09 1.46 10.78
N ILE A 50 1.05 0.72 11.11
CA ILE A 50 -0.06 1.24 11.88
C ILE A 50 0.56 2.06 13.03
N LYS A 51 0.22 3.34 13.17
CA LYS A 51 0.40 3.98 14.47
C LYS A 51 -0.47 3.17 15.43
N GLU A 52 0.12 2.35 16.28
CA GLU A 52 -0.50 2.00 17.55
C GLU A 52 -0.69 3.34 18.29
N SER A 53 -1.82 3.99 18.04
CA SER A 53 -2.33 5.05 18.89
C SER A 53 -3.19 4.36 19.94
N ASP A 54 -2.53 4.11 21.07
CA ASP A 54 -3.04 3.98 22.43
C ASP A 54 -4.47 3.45 22.62
N LYS A 55 -4.54 2.21 23.11
CA LYS A 55 -5.65 1.67 23.90
C LYS A 55 -5.59 2.21 25.33
#